data_AF-A0A7C2ZKJ9-F1
#
_entry.id   AF-A0A7C2ZKJ9-F1
#
_cell.length_a   1.000
_cell.length_b   1.000
_cell.length_c   1.000
_cell.angle_alpha   90.00
_cell.angle_beta   90.00
_cell.angle_gamma   90.00
#
_symmetry.space_group_name_H-M   'P 1'
#
loop_
_entity.id
_entity.type
_entity.pdbx_description
1 polymer ?
#
loop_
_entity_poly.entity_id
_entity_poly.type
_entity_poly.pdbx_seq_one_letter_code
_entity_poly.pdbx_strand_id
1 'polypeptide(L)'
;MQQNGGFGSGAKAKIYAEKVHQYRREYAHQPVCNLFMLELVPKTSKRILDIGCCMGGAGRVLKQRQSCEVWGVEISPELARIAAQHYEKVIVGDIEDDAVWQQLPKGYFDAVICGEVLEHLIAPERVLKRLHEVTTPDGTLVLSVPHVGHISVIRKLLQGDFDYEPTGILDDSHLRFFSRKNLWRLLMESGWLVTHSIAGIVSTELSADLREALLRGKWATPTSLNETQIMGLAVAARKMPCGVAMGKEPTDGLVSIIVLNWNNLRYLRRCVESVFAYTRQPFELIIVDNGSTDGSRRYLNELVRRHRNVKVVLNGRNIGAPAGRNCGLAVAEGDFVAFLDSDTVVTEGWLDSLLRWMDIDPTIGMVGPCSNFASGQQIEVNYRNLKEMHEFARKWCA
;
A
#
# COMPACT_ATOMS: atom_id res chain seq x y z
N MET A 1 -21.84 -32.12 -22.11
CA MET A 1 -20.49 -32.01 -22.72
C MET A 1 -20.14 -30.52 -22.71
N GLN A 2 -19.13 -30.00 -22.04
CA GLN A 2 -17.84 -30.54 -21.62
C GLN A 2 -17.52 -30.16 -20.16
N GLN A 3 -16.74 -31.02 -19.52
CA GLN A 3 -16.15 -30.83 -18.20
C GLN A 3 -15.13 -29.68 -18.24
N ASN A 4 -15.37 -28.61 -17.48
CA ASN A 4 -14.30 -27.71 -17.05
C ASN A 4 -13.74 -28.23 -15.71
N GLY A 5 -13.08 -29.38 -15.76
CA GLY A 5 -12.17 -29.80 -14.70
C GLY A 5 -10.92 -28.92 -14.81
N GLY A 6 -10.75 -28.00 -13.87
CA GLY A 6 -9.65 -27.05 -13.85
C GLY A 6 -8.30 -27.76 -13.92
N PHE A 7 -7.48 -27.39 -14.90
CA PHE A 7 -6.12 -27.91 -15.11
C PHE A 7 -5.12 -27.58 -13.96
N GLY A 8 -5.58 -27.02 -12.83
CA GLY A 8 -4.74 -26.48 -11.75
C GLY A 8 -4.85 -27.19 -10.40
N SER A 9 -6.05 -27.59 -9.95
CA SER A 9 -6.25 -28.07 -8.57
C SER A 9 -5.57 -29.42 -8.31
N GLY A 10 -5.63 -30.33 -9.28
CA GLY A 10 -5.00 -31.66 -9.16
C GLY A 10 -3.47 -31.61 -9.16
N ALA A 11 -2.85 -30.68 -9.89
CA ALA A 11 -1.40 -30.53 -9.94
C ALA A 11 -0.85 -29.96 -8.62
N LYS A 12 -1.50 -28.92 -8.06
CA LYS A 12 -1.13 -28.37 -6.76
C LYS A 12 -1.27 -29.41 -5.65
N ALA A 13 -2.41 -30.10 -5.59
CA ALA A 13 -2.65 -31.14 -4.58
C ALA A 13 -1.56 -32.23 -4.61
N LYS A 14 -1.03 -32.58 -5.79
CA LYS A 14 0.05 -33.54 -5.94
C LYS A 14 1.39 -33.03 -5.38
N ILE A 15 1.77 -31.78 -5.68
CA ILE A 15 2.98 -31.13 -5.13
C ILE A 15 2.91 -31.10 -3.60
N TYR A 16 1.77 -30.69 -3.04
CA TYR A 16 1.59 -30.63 -1.59
C TYR A 16 1.57 -32.01 -0.95
N ALA A 17 1.02 -33.04 -1.62
CA ALA A 17 1.07 -34.43 -1.13
C ALA A 17 2.51 -34.93 -1.00
N GLU A 18 3.39 -34.59 -1.93
CA GLU A 18 4.81 -34.95 -1.90
C GLU A 18 5.57 -34.18 -0.78
N LYS A 19 5.21 -32.92 -0.52
CA LYS A 19 5.78 -32.09 0.56
C LYS A 19 5.30 -32.46 1.98
N VAL A 20 4.23 -33.25 2.17
CA VAL A 20 3.75 -33.65 3.52
C VAL A 20 4.84 -34.33 4.35
N HIS A 21 5.65 -35.20 3.74
CA HIS A 21 6.74 -35.89 4.43
C HIS A 21 7.88 -34.94 4.83
N GLN A 22 8.12 -33.89 4.05
CA GLN A 22 9.05 -32.83 4.39
C GLN A 22 8.49 -32.01 5.56
N TYR A 23 7.24 -31.54 5.48
CA TYR A 23 6.63 -30.76 6.54
C TYR A 23 6.57 -31.51 7.88
N ARG A 24 6.31 -32.83 7.86
CA ARG A 24 6.38 -33.65 9.06
C ARG A 24 7.79 -33.78 9.63
N ARG A 25 8.81 -33.92 8.79
CA ARG A 25 10.19 -34.10 9.27
C ARG A 25 10.80 -32.81 9.78
N GLU A 26 10.71 -31.74 9.00
CA GLU A 26 11.30 -30.45 9.32
C GLU A 26 10.60 -29.79 10.52
N TYR A 27 9.31 -30.05 10.72
CA TYR A 27 8.49 -29.31 11.69
C TYR A 27 7.76 -30.19 12.72
N ALA A 28 8.18 -31.44 12.93
CA ALA A 28 7.65 -32.30 13.99
C ALA A 28 7.78 -31.71 15.41
N HIS A 29 8.76 -30.81 15.62
CA HIS A 29 9.15 -30.32 16.93
C HIS A 29 8.91 -28.81 17.15
N GLN A 30 8.50 -28.06 16.12
CA GLN A 30 8.19 -26.62 16.22
C GLN A 30 6.93 -26.28 15.43
N PRO A 31 6.05 -25.38 15.94
CA PRO A 31 4.87 -24.96 15.20
C PRO A 31 5.27 -24.26 13.90
N VAL A 32 4.78 -24.77 12.76
CA VAL A 32 4.90 -24.12 11.44
C VAL A 32 4.11 -22.82 11.48
N CYS A 33 4.77 -21.72 11.79
CA CYS A 33 4.19 -20.39 11.67
C CYS A 33 5.31 -19.34 11.65
N ASN A 34 5.16 -18.35 10.78
CA ASN A 34 5.96 -17.14 10.84
C ASN A 34 5.53 -16.35 12.09
N LEU A 35 6.13 -16.65 13.25
CA LEU A 35 5.70 -16.11 14.54
C LEU A 35 5.61 -14.58 14.55
N PHE A 36 6.48 -13.89 13.81
CA PHE A 36 6.49 -12.44 13.67
C PHE A 36 5.21 -11.91 13.00
N MET A 37 4.63 -12.65 12.05
CA MET A 37 3.36 -12.25 11.44
C MET A 37 2.23 -12.26 12.47
N LEU A 38 2.26 -13.19 13.43
CA LEU A 38 1.17 -13.34 14.40
C LEU A 38 1.09 -12.15 15.34
N GLU A 39 2.20 -11.44 15.60
CA GLU A 39 2.22 -10.20 16.37
C GLU A 39 1.31 -9.12 15.77
N LEU A 40 1.09 -9.16 14.45
CA LEU A 40 0.21 -8.24 13.74
C LEU A 40 -1.28 -8.59 13.85
N VAL A 41 -1.61 -9.79 14.31
CA VAL A 41 -3.01 -10.18 14.56
C VAL A 41 -3.50 -9.44 15.82
N PRO A 42 -4.60 -8.67 15.77
CA PRO A 42 -5.11 -7.96 16.93
C PRO A 42 -5.43 -8.89 18.10
N LYS A 43 -5.06 -8.49 19.33
CA LYS A 43 -5.40 -9.24 20.56
C LYS A 43 -6.89 -9.30 20.84
N THR A 44 -7.66 -8.40 20.22
CA THR A 44 -9.11 -8.31 20.32
C THR A 44 -9.85 -9.23 19.35
N SER A 45 -9.16 -9.81 18.36
CA SER A 45 -9.76 -10.72 17.39
C SER A 45 -10.21 -12.02 18.05
N LYS A 46 -11.49 -12.35 17.86
CA LYS A 46 -12.14 -13.52 18.46
C LYS A 46 -12.49 -14.60 17.44
N ARG A 47 -12.58 -14.27 16.14
CA ARG A 47 -12.97 -15.19 15.08
C ARG A 47 -11.97 -15.09 13.94
N ILE A 48 -11.07 -16.05 13.87
CA ILE A 48 -9.89 -16.02 13.01
C ILE A 48 -10.03 -17.07 11.92
N LEU A 49 -9.81 -16.68 10.66
CA LEU A 49 -9.65 -17.60 9.54
C LEU A 49 -8.16 -17.73 9.20
N ASP A 50 -7.64 -18.94 9.17
CA ASP A 50 -6.25 -19.25 8.83
C ASP A 50 -6.20 -20.00 7.49
N ILE A 51 -5.75 -19.32 6.45
CA ILE A 51 -5.67 -19.86 5.09
C ILE A 51 -4.29 -20.47 4.88
N GLY A 52 -4.24 -21.72 4.40
CA GLY A 52 -3.00 -22.48 4.35
C GLY A 52 -2.56 -22.91 5.75
N CYS A 53 -3.50 -23.40 6.57
CA CYS A 53 -3.25 -23.60 8.00
C CYS A 53 -2.26 -24.74 8.32
N CYS A 54 -1.87 -25.56 7.35
CA CYS A 54 -0.94 -26.68 7.51
C CYS A 54 -1.35 -27.57 8.71
N MET A 55 -0.48 -27.79 9.68
CA MET A 55 -0.75 -28.58 10.90
C MET A 55 -1.39 -27.78 12.04
N GLY A 56 -1.80 -26.53 11.80
CA GLY A 56 -2.49 -25.68 12.76
C GLY A 56 -1.56 -24.93 13.74
N GLY A 57 -0.31 -24.68 13.35
CA GLY A 57 0.69 -24.02 14.20
C GLY A 57 0.27 -22.61 14.64
N ALA A 58 -0.17 -21.79 13.69
CA ALA A 58 -0.61 -20.41 13.94
C ALA A 58 -1.79 -20.34 14.92
N GLY A 59 -2.84 -21.13 14.68
CA GLY A 59 -4.03 -21.16 15.53
C GLY A 59 -3.74 -21.61 16.96
N ARG A 60 -2.79 -22.55 17.15
CA ARG A 60 -2.35 -22.94 18.51
C ARG A 60 -1.71 -21.78 19.26
N VAL A 61 -0.82 -21.04 18.62
CA VAL A 61 -0.15 -19.88 19.22
C VAL A 61 -1.18 -18.79 19.55
N LEU A 62 -2.11 -18.53 18.63
CA LEU A 62 -3.16 -17.52 18.85
C LEU A 62 -4.09 -17.90 20.00
N LYS A 63 -4.54 -19.16 20.10
CA LYS A 63 -5.37 -19.64 21.20
C LYS A 63 -4.69 -19.59 22.57
N GLN A 64 -3.36 -19.74 22.60
CA GLN A 64 -2.58 -19.52 23.84
C GLN A 64 -2.50 -18.04 24.21
N ARG A 65 -2.49 -17.16 23.21
CA ARG A 65 -2.34 -15.72 23.39
C ARG A 65 -3.66 -15.00 23.70
N GLN A 66 -4.77 -15.45 23.12
CA GLN A 66 -6.08 -14.82 23.25
C GLN A 66 -7.22 -15.84 23.17
N SER A 67 -8.37 -15.50 23.75
CA SER A 67 -9.57 -16.31 23.64
C SER A 67 -10.20 -16.09 22.25
N CYS A 68 -9.98 -17.04 21.34
CA CYS A 68 -10.48 -16.98 19.98
C CYS A 68 -10.89 -18.34 19.43
N GLU A 69 -11.89 -18.31 18.54
CA GLU A 69 -12.21 -19.35 17.58
C GLU A 69 -11.29 -19.23 16.36
N VAL A 70 -10.82 -20.38 15.85
CA VAL A 70 -9.96 -20.46 14.67
C VAL A 70 -10.53 -21.48 13.69
N TRP A 71 -10.80 -21.02 12.47
CA TRP A 71 -11.13 -21.87 11.32
C TRP A 71 -9.94 -21.95 10.38
N GLY A 72 -9.76 -23.10 9.73
CA GLY A 72 -8.65 -23.35 8.80
C GLY A 72 -9.14 -23.68 7.40
N VAL A 73 -8.36 -23.31 6.39
CA VAL A 73 -8.46 -23.86 5.02
C VAL A 73 -7.12 -24.49 4.68
N GLU A 74 -7.15 -25.74 4.24
CA GLU A 74 -5.94 -26.50 3.91
C GLU A 74 -6.19 -27.43 2.71
N ILE A 75 -5.29 -27.41 1.73
CA ILE A 75 -5.44 -28.20 0.51
C ILE A 75 -5.16 -29.69 0.76
N SER A 76 -4.27 -30.02 1.69
CA SER A 76 -3.92 -31.39 2.05
C SER A 76 -4.89 -31.99 3.08
N PRO A 77 -5.66 -33.04 2.73
CA PRO A 77 -6.53 -33.71 3.69
C PRO A 77 -5.78 -34.28 4.90
N GLU A 78 -4.50 -34.64 4.73
CA GLU A 78 -3.68 -35.19 5.79
C GLU A 78 -3.26 -34.15 6.83
N LEU A 79 -2.81 -32.98 6.39
CA LEU A 79 -2.44 -31.87 7.27
C LEU A 79 -3.68 -31.28 7.94
N ALA A 80 -4.77 -31.11 7.18
CA ALA A 80 -6.05 -30.64 7.69
C ALA A 80 -6.57 -31.48 8.88
N ARG A 81 -6.39 -32.81 8.83
CA ARG A 81 -6.77 -33.72 9.93
C ARG A 81 -5.99 -33.44 11.22
N ILE A 82 -4.73 -33.02 11.09
CA ILE A 82 -3.89 -32.65 12.24
C ILE A 82 -4.35 -31.30 12.80
N ALA A 83 -4.54 -30.30 11.93
CA ALA A 83 -5.04 -28.98 12.35
C ALA A 83 -6.42 -29.05 13.03
N ALA A 84 -7.29 -29.95 12.59
CA ALA A 84 -8.63 -30.15 13.15
C ALA A 84 -8.64 -30.61 14.61
N GLN A 85 -7.51 -31.06 15.17
CA GLN A 85 -7.38 -31.35 16.60
C GLN A 85 -7.34 -30.08 17.46
N HIS A 86 -7.08 -28.93 16.84
CA HIS A 86 -6.88 -27.66 17.53
C HIS A 86 -7.84 -26.56 17.05
N TYR A 87 -8.48 -26.72 15.90
CA TYR A 87 -9.31 -25.71 15.23
C TYR A 87 -10.79 -26.10 15.35
N GLU A 88 -11.68 -25.13 15.45
CA GLU A 88 -13.13 -25.38 15.53
C GLU A 88 -13.66 -25.97 14.22
N LYS A 89 -13.06 -25.59 13.10
CA LYS A 89 -13.38 -26.14 11.77
C LYS A 89 -12.16 -26.08 10.86
N VAL A 90 -11.95 -27.12 10.06
CA VAL A 90 -10.98 -27.10 8.96
C VAL A 90 -11.69 -27.52 7.67
N ILE A 91 -11.61 -26.68 6.64
CA ILE A 91 -12.16 -26.94 5.31
C ILE A 91 -11.01 -27.46 4.43
N VAL A 92 -11.22 -28.64 3.86
CA VAL A 92 -10.24 -29.25 2.96
C VAL A 92 -10.52 -28.80 1.53
N GLY A 93 -9.54 -28.18 0.87
CA GLY A 93 -9.64 -27.77 -0.52
C GLY A 93 -8.71 -26.63 -0.89
N ASP A 94 -8.63 -26.33 -2.20
CA ASP A 94 -7.91 -25.17 -2.70
C ASP A 94 -8.72 -23.89 -2.44
N ILE A 95 -8.10 -22.88 -1.84
CA ILE A 95 -8.74 -21.58 -1.60
C ILE A 95 -9.12 -20.87 -2.91
N GLU A 96 -8.59 -21.29 -4.07
CA GLU A 96 -9.03 -20.76 -5.36
C GLU A 96 -10.36 -21.37 -5.87
N ASP A 97 -10.84 -22.46 -5.25
CA ASP A 97 -12.04 -23.19 -5.65
C ASP A 97 -13.32 -22.68 -4.95
N ASP A 98 -14.39 -22.45 -5.73
CA ASP A 98 -15.66 -21.94 -5.21
C ASP A 98 -16.31 -22.82 -4.15
N ALA A 99 -16.03 -24.14 -4.18
CA ALA A 99 -16.54 -25.09 -3.20
C ALA A 99 -16.02 -24.82 -1.77
N VAL A 100 -14.82 -24.25 -1.63
CA VAL A 100 -14.27 -23.84 -0.32
C VAL A 100 -15.04 -22.62 0.19
N TRP A 101 -15.24 -21.61 -0.65
CA TRP A 101 -15.93 -20.37 -0.26
C TRP A 101 -17.39 -20.57 0.10
N GLN A 102 -18.09 -21.52 -0.52
CA GLN A 102 -19.47 -21.87 -0.17
C GLN A 102 -19.61 -22.40 1.27
N GLN A 103 -18.52 -22.88 1.88
CA GLN A 103 -18.49 -23.39 3.25
C GLN A 103 -18.08 -22.33 4.28
N LEU A 104 -17.64 -21.15 3.83
CA LEU A 104 -17.21 -20.05 4.68
C LEU A 104 -18.38 -19.06 4.92
N PRO A 105 -18.65 -18.68 6.18
CA PRO A 105 -19.68 -17.71 6.47
C PRO A 105 -19.26 -16.30 6.01
N LYS A 106 -20.23 -15.54 5.50
CA LYS A 106 -20.01 -14.15 5.08
C LYS A 106 -19.92 -13.22 6.29
N GLY A 107 -18.99 -12.26 6.26
CA GLY A 107 -18.86 -11.21 7.27
C GLY A 107 -18.62 -11.69 8.70
N TYR A 108 -18.01 -12.87 8.87
CA TYR A 108 -17.89 -13.54 10.18
C TYR A 108 -16.55 -13.27 10.87
N PHE A 109 -15.45 -13.28 10.13
CA PHE A 109 -14.11 -13.26 10.69
C PHE A 109 -13.64 -11.84 11.01
N ASP A 110 -13.12 -11.61 12.21
CA ASP A 110 -12.52 -10.34 12.63
C ASP A 110 -11.00 -10.30 12.39
N ALA A 111 -10.38 -11.46 12.09
CA ALA A 111 -9.07 -11.54 11.47
C ALA A 111 -9.01 -12.67 10.43
N VAL A 112 -8.26 -12.44 9.36
CA VAL A 112 -7.89 -13.46 8.38
C VAL A 112 -6.38 -13.51 8.25
N ILE A 113 -5.80 -14.70 8.21
CA ILE A 113 -4.36 -14.93 8.15
C ILE A 113 -4.01 -15.67 6.86
N CYS A 114 -2.97 -15.22 6.17
CA CYS A 114 -2.40 -15.85 4.97
C CYS A 114 -0.88 -15.89 5.10
N GLY A 115 -0.35 -16.90 5.79
CA GLY A 115 1.10 -17.03 6.02
C GLY A 115 1.75 -17.83 4.91
N GLU A 116 2.59 -17.18 4.10
CA GLU A 116 3.28 -17.81 2.96
C GLU A 116 2.30 -18.55 2.03
N VAL A 117 1.23 -17.86 1.61
CA VAL A 117 0.17 -18.42 0.75
C VAL A 117 0.17 -17.80 -0.64
N LEU A 118 0.31 -16.47 -0.71
CA LEU A 118 0.03 -15.67 -1.92
C LEU A 118 0.95 -16.06 -3.09
N GLU A 119 2.18 -16.43 -2.78
CA GLU A 119 3.22 -16.88 -3.71
C GLU A 119 2.89 -18.22 -4.37
N HIS A 120 2.04 -19.04 -3.75
CA HIS A 120 1.57 -20.32 -4.30
C HIS A 120 0.24 -20.22 -5.06
N LEU A 121 -0.38 -19.04 -5.09
CA LEU A 121 -1.66 -18.83 -5.77
C LEU A 121 -1.46 -18.56 -7.27
N ILE A 122 -2.40 -19.05 -8.08
CA ILE A 122 -2.48 -18.69 -9.49
C ILE A 122 -3.05 -17.27 -9.60
N ALA A 123 -4.13 -16.94 -8.89
CA ALA A 123 -4.78 -15.63 -8.92
C ALA A 123 -4.91 -15.03 -7.51
N PRO A 124 -3.80 -14.55 -6.89
CA PRO A 124 -3.84 -13.99 -5.54
C PRO A 124 -4.79 -12.80 -5.40
N GLU A 125 -4.95 -11.97 -6.43
CA GLU A 125 -5.89 -10.86 -6.47
C GLU A 125 -7.36 -11.30 -6.34
N ARG A 126 -7.72 -12.47 -6.90
CA ARG A 126 -9.07 -13.02 -6.78
C ARG A 126 -9.34 -13.46 -5.35
N VAL A 127 -8.37 -14.14 -4.73
CA VAL A 127 -8.48 -14.56 -3.32
C VAL A 127 -8.59 -13.34 -2.43
N LEU A 128 -7.68 -12.37 -2.54
CA LEU A 128 -7.70 -11.13 -1.75
C LEU A 128 -9.02 -10.38 -1.86
N LYS A 129 -9.61 -10.28 -3.06
CA LYS A 129 -10.94 -9.67 -3.25
C LYS A 129 -12.05 -10.44 -2.54
N ARG A 130 -12.03 -11.78 -2.62
CA ARG A 130 -13.04 -12.62 -1.96
C ARG A 130 -12.89 -12.67 -0.44
N LEU A 131 -11.71 -12.41 0.11
CA LEU A 131 -11.54 -12.27 1.56
C LEU A 131 -12.41 -11.14 2.13
N HIS A 132 -12.80 -10.15 1.33
CA HIS A 132 -13.79 -9.17 1.76
C HIS A 132 -15.14 -9.79 2.11
N GLU A 133 -15.56 -10.85 1.43
CA GLU A 133 -16.88 -11.47 1.65
C GLU A 133 -16.99 -12.13 3.01
N VAL A 134 -15.91 -12.71 3.53
CA VAL A 134 -15.88 -13.50 4.77
C VAL A 134 -15.44 -12.69 5.99
N THR A 135 -14.73 -11.58 5.76
CA THR A 135 -14.22 -10.70 6.81
C THR A 135 -15.28 -9.69 7.25
N THR A 136 -15.34 -9.35 8.53
CA THR A 136 -16.16 -8.25 9.07
C THR A 136 -15.75 -6.89 8.47
N PRO A 137 -16.57 -5.81 8.61
CA PRO A 137 -16.19 -4.47 8.13
C PRO A 137 -14.88 -3.95 8.74
N ASP A 138 -14.68 -4.14 10.04
CA ASP A 138 -13.49 -3.70 10.78
C ASP A 138 -12.41 -4.79 10.90
N GLY A 139 -12.59 -5.90 10.16
CA GLY A 139 -11.69 -7.04 10.25
C GLY A 139 -10.32 -6.76 9.62
N THR A 140 -9.30 -7.45 10.14
CA THR A 140 -7.90 -7.30 9.70
C THR A 140 -7.47 -8.50 8.87
N LEU A 141 -6.83 -8.24 7.73
CA LEU A 141 -6.04 -9.22 6.98
C LEU A 141 -4.59 -9.17 7.47
N VAL A 142 -4.04 -10.30 7.85
CA VAL A 142 -2.62 -10.46 8.18
C VAL A 142 -2.01 -11.45 7.19
N LEU A 143 -0.93 -11.09 6.53
CA LEU A 143 -0.27 -11.96 5.56
C LEU A 143 1.24 -11.90 5.67
N SER A 144 1.93 -12.91 5.14
CA SER A 144 3.36 -12.86 4.89
C SER A 144 3.70 -13.39 3.51
N VAL A 145 4.77 -12.84 2.92
CA VAL A 145 5.34 -13.31 1.65
C VAL A 145 6.87 -13.20 1.66
N PRO A 146 7.57 -14.05 0.90
CA PRO A 146 8.99 -13.88 0.61
C PRO A 146 9.23 -12.63 -0.26
N HIS A 147 10.41 -12.02 -0.11
CA HIS A 147 10.78 -10.81 -0.83
C HIS A 147 11.80 -11.10 -1.95
N VAL A 148 11.35 -11.07 -3.20
CA VAL A 148 12.19 -11.40 -4.39
C VAL A 148 13.33 -10.40 -4.63
N GLY A 149 13.25 -9.20 -4.03
CA GLY A 149 14.31 -8.20 -4.10
C GLY A 149 15.50 -8.49 -3.18
N HIS A 150 15.50 -9.60 -2.43
CA HIS A 150 16.62 -9.97 -1.58
C HIS A 150 17.91 -10.20 -2.38
N ILE A 151 19.06 -9.89 -1.77
CA ILE A 151 20.36 -9.97 -2.44
C ILE A 151 20.73 -11.37 -2.93
N SER A 152 20.24 -12.43 -2.28
CA SER A 152 20.48 -13.81 -2.75
C SER A 152 19.90 -14.05 -4.15
N VAL A 153 18.71 -13.52 -4.44
CA VAL A 153 18.06 -13.63 -5.76
C VAL A 153 18.74 -12.73 -6.77
N ILE A 154 19.05 -11.48 -6.39
CA ILE A 154 19.74 -10.54 -7.28
C ILE A 154 21.10 -11.10 -7.72
N ARG A 155 21.86 -11.73 -6.82
CA ARG A 155 23.15 -12.35 -7.16
C ARG A 155 23.01 -13.48 -8.17
N LYS A 156 22.01 -14.36 -7.99
CA LYS A 156 21.69 -15.42 -8.95
C LYS A 156 21.36 -14.83 -10.33
N LEU A 157 20.48 -13.83 -10.37
CA LEU A 157 20.11 -13.15 -11.62
C LEU A 157 21.32 -12.51 -12.34
N LEU A 158 22.21 -11.85 -11.59
CA LEU A 158 23.44 -11.27 -12.15
C LEU A 158 24.41 -12.33 -12.69
N GLN A 159 24.32 -13.56 -12.18
CA GLN A 159 25.08 -14.72 -12.66
C GLN A 159 24.39 -15.47 -13.80
N GLY A 160 23.20 -15.03 -14.21
CA GLY A 160 22.38 -15.72 -15.22
C GLY A 160 21.64 -16.94 -14.69
N ASP A 161 21.50 -17.07 -13.37
CA ASP A 161 20.80 -18.16 -12.68
C ASP A 161 19.42 -17.70 -12.18
N PHE A 162 18.41 -18.56 -12.35
CA PHE A 162 17.08 -18.43 -11.74
C PHE A 162 16.45 -19.81 -11.50
N ASP A 163 17.29 -20.77 -11.09
CA ASP A 163 16.82 -22.12 -10.77
C ASP A 163 15.98 -22.12 -9.49
N TYR A 164 14.87 -22.87 -9.56
CA TYR A 164 14.01 -23.12 -8.40
C TYR A 164 14.68 -24.12 -7.44
N GLU A 165 14.41 -23.94 -6.16
CA GLU A 165 14.98 -24.71 -5.05
C GLU A 165 13.87 -25.42 -4.24
N PRO A 166 14.18 -26.45 -3.44
CA PRO A 166 13.14 -27.13 -2.63
C PRO A 166 12.53 -26.26 -1.52
N THR A 167 13.18 -25.15 -1.14
CA THR A 167 12.78 -24.22 -0.07
C THR A 167 13.33 -22.82 -0.34
N GLY A 168 12.74 -21.79 0.26
CA GLY A 168 13.28 -20.41 0.26
C GLY A 168 12.54 -19.49 -0.71
N ILE A 169 13.14 -18.36 -1.08
CA ILE A 169 12.47 -17.36 -1.93
C ILE A 169 12.12 -17.92 -3.32
N LEU A 170 12.98 -18.77 -3.88
CA LEU A 170 12.78 -19.45 -5.17
C LEU A 170 12.28 -20.90 -4.98
N ASP A 171 11.47 -21.16 -3.95
CA ASP A 171 10.85 -22.47 -3.76
C ASP A 171 10.09 -22.92 -5.03
N ASP A 172 10.26 -24.19 -5.42
CA ASP A 172 9.70 -24.80 -6.63
C ASP A 172 8.17 -24.80 -6.74
N SER A 173 7.48 -24.49 -5.65
CA SER A 173 6.03 -24.31 -5.61
C SER A 173 5.59 -22.85 -5.69
N HIS A 174 6.51 -21.89 -5.74
CA HIS A 174 6.20 -20.47 -5.93
C HIS A 174 5.83 -20.17 -7.39
N LEU A 175 4.64 -19.62 -7.58
CA LEU A 175 4.11 -19.16 -8.86
C LEU A 175 4.16 -17.63 -8.98
N ARG A 176 4.30 -16.91 -7.86
CA ARG A 176 4.29 -15.45 -7.78
C ARG A 176 5.44 -14.95 -6.93
N PHE A 177 5.98 -13.77 -7.29
CA PHE A 177 7.12 -13.16 -6.62
C PHE A 177 6.81 -11.71 -6.24
N PHE A 178 7.09 -11.37 -4.98
CA PHE A 178 6.71 -10.07 -4.42
C PHE A 178 7.92 -9.24 -4.02
N SER A 179 7.90 -7.96 -4.41
CA SER A 179 8.65 -6.89 -3.76
C SER A 179 7.68 -6.10 -2.87
N ARG A 180 8.19 -5.28 -1.94
CA ARG A 180 7.31 -4.43 -1.12
C ARG A 180 6.35 -3.60 -1.97
N LYS A 181 6.87 -2.92 -3.00
CA LYS A 181 6.09 -2.04 -3.87
C LYS A 181 4.95 -2.78 -4.59
N ASN A 182 5.23 -3.98 -5.13
CA ASN A 182 4.21 -4.71 -5.88
C ASN A 182 3.16 -5.37 -4.95
N LEU A 183 3.53 -5.77 -3.74
CA LEU A 183 2.62 -6.30 -2.73
C LEU A 183 1.65 -5.22 -2.25
N TRP A 184 2.14 -4.01 -1.97
CA TRP A 184 1.31 -2.88 -1.55
C TRP A 184 0.30 -2.52 -2.65
N ARG A 185 0.76 -2.49 -3.91
CA ARG A 185 -0.13 -2.25 -5.04
C ARG A 185 -1.20 -3.33 -5.16
N LEU A 186 -0.83 -4.61 -5.07
CA LEU A 186 -1.77 -5.73 -5.13
C LEU A 186 -2.84 -5.62 -4.04
N LEU A 187 -2.44 -5.31 -2.80
CA LEU A 187 -3.36 -5.14 -1.67
C LEU A 187 -4.31 -3.97 -1.90
N MET A 188 -3.78 -2.82 -2.29
CA MET A 188 -4.57 -1.62 -2.57
C MET A 188 -5.58 -1.85 -3.71
N GLU A 189 -5.14 -2.42 -4.83
CA GLU A 189 -6.02 -2.78 -5.97
C GLU A 189 -7.05 -3.86 -5.63
N SER A 190 -6.78 -4.64 -4.58
CA SER A 190 -7.70 -5.62 -4.01
C SER A 190 -8.58 -5.05 -2.89
N GLY A 191 -8.51 -3.74 -2.61
CA GLY A 191 -9.34 -3.06 -1.60
C GLY A 191 -8.84 -3.21 -0.16
N TRP A 192 -7.56 -3.51 0.04
CA TRP A 192 -6.92 -3.63 1.35
C TRP A 192 -5.93 -2.49 1.57
N LEU A 193 -6.10 -1.75 2.67
CA LEU A 193 -5.19 -0.70 3.10
C LEU A 193 -4.19 -1.27 4.10
N VAL A 194 -2.90 -1.26 3.74
CA VAL A 194 -1.83 -1.63 4.66
C VAL A 194 -1.76 -0.63 5.81
N THR A 195 -1.81 -1.14 7.04
CA THR A 195 -1.72 -0.34 8.27
C THR A 195 -0.38 -0.53 8.97
N HIS A 196 0.18 -1.74 8.94
CA HIS A 196 1.44 -2.08 9.58
C HIS A 196 2.21 -3.09 8.74
N SER A 197 3.53 -3.07 8.84
CA SER A 197 4.37 -4.10 8.23
C SER A 197 5.63 -4.35 9.04
N ILE A 198 6.07 -5.60 9.07
CA ILE A 198 7.33 -6.04 9.66
C ILE A 198 8.17 -6.66 8.53
N ALA A 199 9.45 -6.28 8.46
CA ALA A 199 10.39 -6.86 7.51
C ALA A 199 11.33 -7.83 8.24
N GLY A 200 11.40 -9.07 7.74
CA GLY A 200 12.42 -10.03 8.18
C GLY A 200 13.75 -9.67 7.53
N ILE A 201 14.69 -9.15 8.32
CA ILE A 201 16.01 -8.76 7.83
C ILE A 201 17.00 -9.89 8.11
N VAL A 202 17.75 -10.29 7.08
CA VAL A 202 18.89 -11.20 7.23
C VAL A 202 20.15 -10.42 6.89
N SER A 203 21.20 -10.59 7.69
CA SER A 203 22.48 -9.86 7.58
C SER A 203 23.32 -10.31 6.38
N THR A 204 22.73 -10.34 5.19
CA THR A 204 23.43 -10.54 3.93
C THR A 204 23.49 -9.19 3.23
N GLU A 205 24.68 -8.61 3.14
CA GLU A 205 24.86 -7.29 2.52
C GLU A 205 25.38 -7.40 1.09
N LEU A 206 25.02 -6.40 0.28
CA LEU A 206 25.70 -6.12 -0.98
C LEU A 206 27.17 -5.79 -0.70
N SER A 207 28.09 -6.29 -1.52
CA SER A 207 29.46 -5.80 -1.49
C SER A 207 29.50 -4.29 -1.78
N ALA A 208 30.42 -3.57 -1.15
CA ALA A 208 30.56 -2.13 -1.34
C ALA A 208 30.71 -1.76 -2.83
N ASP A 209 31.50 -2.54 -3.58
CA ASP A 209 31.74 -2.34 -5.00
C ASP A 209 30.47 -2.48 -5.83
N LEU A 210 29.67 -3.53 -5.60
CA LEU A 210 28.41 -3.74 -6.32
C LEU A 210 27.39 -2.66 -5.96
N ARG A 211 27.33 -2.28 -4.69
CA ARG A 211 26.48 -1.18 -4.21
C ARG A 211 26.82 0.12 -4.93
N GLU A 212 28.10 0.48 -5.01
CA GLU A 212 28.56 1.69 -5.69
C GLU A 212 28.29 1.64 -7.19
N ALA A 213 28.52 0.49 -7.84
CA ALA A 213 28.24 0.30 -9.25
C ALA A 213 26.75 0.51 -9.57
N LEU A 214 25.84 -0.07 -8.77
CA LEU A 214 24.39 0.08 -8.94
C LEU A 214 23.93 1.53 -8.76
N LEU A 215 24.50 2.26 -7.79
CA LEU A 215 24.20 3.68 -7.56
C LEU A 215 24.72 4.55 -8.70
N ARG A 216 26.00 4.37 -9.09
CA ARG A 216 26.65 5.17 -10.14
C ARG A 216 25.96 4.98 -11.49
N GLY A 217 25.53 3.76 -11.79
CA GLY A 217 24.78 3.43 -13.00
C GLY A 217 23.31 3.86 -12.97
N LYS A 218 22.80 4.40 -11.85
CA LYS A 218 21.37 4.71 -11.63
C LYS A 218 20.43 3.50 -11.77
N TRP A 219 20.93 2.29 -11.51
CA TRP A 219 20.12 1.07 -11.47
C TRP A 219 19.36 0.94 -10.15
N ALA A 220 19.80 1.65 -9.11
CA ALA A 220 19.17 1.67 -7.79
C ALA A 220 19.34 3.04 -7.11
N THR A 221 18.51 3.27 -6.09
CA THR A 221 18.64 4.37 -5.13
C THR A 221 19.19 3.86 -3.79
N PRO A 222 19.75 4.72 -2.93
CA PRO A 222 20.17 4.30 -1.59
C PRO A 222 19.05 3.59 -0.81
N THR A 223 17.81 4.09 -0.92
CA THR A 223 16.64 3.51 -0.26
C THR A 223 16.29 2.13 -0.81
N SER A 224 16.29 1.96 -2.14
CA SER A 224 15.96 0.66 -2.73
C SER A 224 17.03 -0.41 -2.47
N LEU A 225 18.29 -0.01 -2.21
CA LEU A 225 19.35 -0.95 -1.83
C LEU A 225 19.18 -1.46 -0.40
N ASN A 226 18.54 -0.71 0.50
CA ASN A 226 18.22 -1.23 1.83
C ASN A 226 17.19 -2.37 1.76
N GLU A 227 16.35 -2.40 0.73
CA GLU A 227 15.37 -3.48 0.55
C GLU A 227 16.01 -4.82 0.19
N THR A 228 17.28 -4.85 -0.25
CA THR A 228 17.96 -6.11 -0.60
C THR A 228 18.33 -6.97 0.60
N GLN A 229 18.23 -6.43 1.82
CA GLN A 229 18.46 -7.16 3.07
C GLN A 229 17.19 -7.84 3.59
N ILE A 230 16.04 -7.56 2.97
CA ILE A 230 14.74 -8.08 3.40
C ILE A 230 14.53 -9.45 2.77
N MET A 231 14.39 -10.46 3.62
CA MET A 231 14.08 -11.84 3.22
C MET A 231 12.58 -12.04 2.98
N GLY A 232 11.74 -11.40 3.80
CA GLY A 232 10.30 -11.52 3.73
C GLY A 232 9.58 -10.36 4.41
N LEU A 233 8.30 -10.23 4.12
CA LEU A 233 7.42 -9.18 4.63
C LEU A 233 6.22 -9.82 5.33
N ALA A 234 5.91 -9.35 6.54
CA ALA A 234 4.62 -9.57 7.18
C ALA A 234 3.83 -8.26 7.20
N VAL A 235 2.53 -8.31 6.92
CA VAL A 235 1.69 -7.13 6.71
C VAL A 235 0.35 -7.31 7.42
N ALA A 236 -0.10 -6.27 8.11
CA ALA A 236 -1.50 -6.13 8.51
C ALA A 236 -2.18 -5.07 7.64
N ALA A 237 -3.34 -5.42 7.10
CA ALA A 237 -4.16 -4.56 6.29
C ALA A 237 -5.61 -4.58 6.77
N ARG A 238 -6.30 -3.45 6.66
CA ARG A 238 -7.73 -3.34 6.91
C ARG A 238 -8.48 -3.17 5.60
N LYS A 239 -9.79 -3.42 5.61
CA LYS A 239 -10.61 -3.13 4.44
C LYS A 239 -10.61 -1.64 4.14
N MET A 240 -10.51 -1.29 2.86
CA MET A 240 -10.82 0.06 2.42
C MET A 240 -12.34 0.27 2.52
N PRO A 241 -12.82 1.40 3.05
CA PRO A 241 -14.25 1.68 3.16
C PRO A 241 -14.94 1.57 1.79
N CYS A 242 -16.02 0.78 1.73
CA CYS A 242 -16.83 0.64 0.52
C CYS A 242 -17.44 2.01 0.17
N GLY A 243 -17.10 2.55 -1.00
CA GLY A 243 -17.48 3.89 -1.44
C GLY A 243 -16.29 4.79 -1.77
N VAL A 244 -15.07 4.41 -1.38
CA VAL A 244 -13.84 5.13 -1.78
C VAL A 244 -13.18 4.54 -3.03
N ALA A 245 -13.81 3.54 -3.63
CA ALA A 245 -13.53 3.14 -5.00
C ALA A 245 -13.87 4.30 -5.95
N MET A 246 -12.86 5.10 -6.32
CA MET A 246 -12.82 5.99 -7.49
C MET A 246 -14.15 6.75 -7.80
N GLY A 247 -14.88 7.26 -6.80
CA GLY A 247 -16.24 7.74 -7.11
C GLY A 247 -17.12 8.35 -6.02
N LYS A 248 -16.75 8.38 -4.73
CA LYS A 248 -17.42 9.32 -3.80
C LYS A 248 -16.88 10.72 -4.01
N GLU A 249 -17.77 11.71 -4.02
CA GLU A 249 -17.36 13.11 -4.00
C GLU A 249 -16.54 13.38 -2.71
N PRO A 250 -15.44 14.15 -2.81
CA PRO A 250 -14.61 14.54 -1.67
C PRO A 250 -15.42 15.24 -0.59
N THR A 251 -14.85 15.37 0.61
CA THR A 251 -15.42 16.18 1.70
C THR A 251 -15.95 17.54 1.23
N ASP A 252 -17.07 17.97 1.79
CA ASP A 252 -17.54 19.37 1.68
C ASP A 252 -16.73 20.34 2.56
N GLY A 253 -15.67 19.87 3.24
CA GLY A 253 -14.82 20.68 4.11
C GLY A 253 -14.07 21.77 3.35
N LEU A 254 -13.92 22.94 3.97
CA LEU A 254 -13.21 24.07 3.38
C LEU A 254 -11.70 23.78 3.39
N VAL A 255 -11.03 23.99 2.25
CA VAL A 255 -9.57 23.86 2.15
C VAL A 255 -8.90 25.23 2.06
N SER A 256 -7.99 25.52 2.97
CA SER A 256 -7.10 26.68 2.90
C SER A 256 -5.86 26.34 2.07
N ILE A 257 -5.84 26.79 0.82
CA ILE A 257 -4.69 26.64 -0.07
C ILE A 257 -3.72 27.80 0.18
N ILE A 258 -2.55 27.51 0.75
CA ILE A 258 -1.55 28.51 1.11
C ILE A 258 -0.40 28.50 0.11
N VAL A 259 -0.27 29.59 -0.63
CA VAL A 259 0.81 29.81 -1.62
C VAL A 259 1.77 30.87 -1.10
N LEU A 260 3.04 30.50 -0.94
CA LEU A 260 4.09 31.47 -0.66
C LEU A 260 4.73 31.95 -1.97
N ASN A 261 4.83 33.27 -2.14
CA ASN A 261 5.43 33.90 -3.31
C ASN A 261 6.58 34.84 -2.93
N TRP A 262 7.67 34.77 -3.69
CA TRP A 262 8.75 35.76 -3.66
C TRP A 262 9.37 35.89 -5.05
N ASN A 263 9.15 37.03 -5.71
CA ASN A 263 9.69 37.36 -7.04
C ASN A 263 9.42 36.29 -8.12
N ASN A 264 8.20 35.72 -8.14
CA ASN A 264 7.84 34.60 -8.99
C ASN A 264 6.58 34.82 -9.85
N LEU A 265 6.24 36.08 -10.18
CA LEU A 265 4.97 36.47 -10.82
C LEU A 265 4.61 35.60 -12.05
N ARG A 266 5.60 35.28 -12.89
CA ARG A 266 5.37 34.48 -14.10
C ARG A 266 4.77 33.11 -13.78
N TYR A 267 5.31 32.40 -12.80
CA TYR A 267 4.82 31.09 -12.44
C TYR A 267 3.63 31.16 -11.49
N LEU A 268 3.60 32.17 -10.60
CA LEU A 268 2.47 32.42 -9.70
C LEU A 268 1.15 32.54 -10.48
N ARG A 269 1.14 33.26 -11.61
CA ARG A 269 -0.06 33.36 -12.45
C ARG A 269 -0.58 32.00 -12.89
N ARG A 270 0.32 31.14 -13.38
CA ARG A 270 -0.03 29.78 -13.84
C ARG A 270 -0.48 28.89 -12.68
N CYS A 271 0.15 29.01 -11.52
CA CYS A 271 -0.24 28.32 -10.30
C CYS A 271 -1.68 28.70 -9.90
N VAL A 272 -1.95 30.00 -9.73
CA VAL A 272 -3.28 30.51 -9.37
C VAL A 272 -4.33 30.12 -10.40
N GLU A 273 -4.05 30.27 -11.70
CA GLU A 273 -4.95 29.84 -12.78
C GLU A 273 -5.29 28.36 -12.69
N SER A 274 -4.30 27.49 -12.41
CA SER A 274 -4.53 26.06 -12.26
C SER A 274 -5.34 25.71 -11.00
N VAL A 275 -5.14 26.41 -9.89
CA VAL A 275 -5.92 26.21 -8.66
C VAL A 275 -7.40 26.50 -8.94
N PHE A 276 -7.72 27.64 -9.56
CA PHE A 276 -9.09 27.97 -9.92
C PHE A 276 -9.69 27.03 -10.98
N ALA A 277 -8.88 26.53 -11.90
CA ALA A 277 -9.37 25.65 -12.97
C ALA A 277 -9.67 24.22 -12.50
N TYR A 278 -8.91 23.70 -11.53
CA TYR A 278 -8.88 22.27 -11.22
C TYR A 278 -9.21 21.90 -9.77
N THR A 279 -9.49 22.88 -8.91
CA THR A 279 -9.96 22.64 -7.53
C THR A 279 -11.48 22.68 -7.49
N ARG A 280 -12.12 21.58 -7.07
CA ARG A 280 -13.58 21.43 -7.05
C ARG A 280 -14.18 21.68 -5.66
N GLN A 281 -13.42 21.37 -4.62
CA GLN A 281 -13.80 21.50 -3.22
C GLN A 281 -14.00 22.96 -2.85
N PRO A 282 -14.81 23.28 -1.84
CA PRO A 282 -14.81 24.61 -1.25
C PRO A 282 -13.39 24.97 -0.82
N PHE A 283 -12.86 26.10 -1.31
CA PHE A 283 -11.52 26.53 -0.97
C PHE A 283 -11.42 28.05 -0.80
N GLU A 284 -10.49 28.44 0.07
CA GLU A 284 -9.90 29.76 0.07
C GLU A 284 -8.45 29.69 -0.39
N LEU A 285 -8.01 30.71 -1.13
CA LEU A 285 -6.65 30.82 -1.63
C LEU A 285 -5.94 31.95 -0.89
N ILE A 286 -4.97 31.59 -0.05
CA ILE A 286 -4.18 32.49 0.77
C ILE A 286 -2.82 32.64 0.13
N ILE A 287 -2.52 33.83 -0.39
CA ILE A 287 -1.22 34.11 -1.02
C ILE A 287 -0.39 35.01 -0.12
N VAL A 288 0.76 34.51 0.32
CA VAL A 288 1.71 35.25 1.15
C VAL A 288 2.80 35.80 0.24
N ASP A 289 2.91 37.13 0.15
CA ASP A 289 3.98 37.80 -0.59
C ASP A 289 5.13 38.17 0.35
N ASN A 290 6.30 37.57 0.13
CA ASN A 290 7.51 37.78 0.92
C ASN A 290 8.33 39.00 0.46
N GLY A 291 7.65 40.11 0.17
CA GLY A 291 8.32 41.35 -0.24
C GLY A 291 8.76 41.37 -1.70
N SER A 292 7.90 40.91 -2.63
CA SER A 292 8.26 40.86 -4.05
C SER A 292 8.30 42.25 -4.71
N THR A 293 9.19 42.38 -5.69
CA THR A 293 9.43 43.62 -6.46
C THR A 293 9.19 43.45 -7.96
N ASP A 294 8.74 42.28 -8.39
CA ASP A 294 8.56 41.87 -9.80
C ASP A 294 7.16 42.18 -10.35
N GLY A 295 6.36 42.98 -9.63
CA GLY A 295 4.96 43.26 -9.96
C GLY A 295 3.96 42.29 -9.34
N SER A 296 4.40 41.26 -8.58
CA SER A 296 3.50 40.33 -7.87
C SER A 296 2.44 41.05 -7.04
N ARG A 297 2.82 42.05 -6.25
CA ARG A 297 1.87 42.80 -5.40
C ARG A 297 0.74 43.47 -6.17
N ARG A 298 1.03 44.01 -7.37
CA ARG A 298 0.00 44.59 -8.23
C ARG A 298 -0.99 43.52 -8.69
N TYR A 299 -0.47 42.39 -9.15
CA TYR A 299 -1.29 41.24 -9.55
C TYR A 299 -2.15 40.71 -8.39
N LEU A 300 -1.59 40.61 -7.19
CA LEU A 300 -2.32 40.17 -6.00
C LEU A 300 -3.46 41.13 -5.61
N ASN A 301 -3.24 42.44 -5.72
CA ASN A 301 -4.31 43.43 -5.52
C ASN A 301 -5.44 43.30 -6.55
N GLU A 302 -5.12 42.98 -7.80
CA GLU A 302 -6.12 42.71 -8.84
C GLU A 302 -6.89 41.42 -8.54
N LEU A 303 -6.21 40.39 -8.01
CA LEU A 303 -6.78 39.09 -7.72
C LEU A 303 -7.82 39.15 -6.58
N VAL A 304 -7.50 39.83 -5.47
CA VAL A 304 -8.42 40.01 -4.33
C VAL A 304 -9.69 40.77 -4.72
N ARG A 305 -9.59 41.70 -5.69
CA ARG A 305 -10.77 42.43 -6.20
C ARG A 305 -11.66 41.54 -7.08
N ARG A 306 -11.08 40.55 -7.77
CA ARG A 306 -11.78 39.67 -8.70
C ARG A 306 -12.40 38.46 -8.00
N HIS A 307 -11.78 37.96 -6.94
CA HIS A 307 -12.17 36.71 -6.29
C HIS A 307 -12.37 36.93 -4.79
N ARG A 308 -13.59 36.66 -4.29
CA ARG A 308 -13.93 36.83 -2.87
C ARG A 308 -13.28 35.80 -1.95
N ASN A 309 -12.88 34.66 -2.48
CA ASN A 309 -12.22 33.58 -1.75
C ASN A 309 -10.68 33.68 -1.77
N VAL A 310 -10.13 34.87 -2.07
CA VAL A 310 -8.68 35.12 -2.06
C VAL A 310 -8.30 36.04 -0.91
N LYS A 311 -7.36 35.60 -0.09
CA LYS A 311 -6.71 36.40 0.96
C LYS A 311 -5.25 36.64 0.59
N VAL A 312 -4.72 37.81 0.91
CA VAL A 312 -3.32 38.14 0.65
C VAL A 312 -2.66 38.66 1.92
N VAL A 313 -1.50 38.10 2.26
CA VAL A 313 -0.66 38.57 3.36
C VAL A 313 0.61 39.16 2.77
N LEU A 314 0.83 40.46 3.01
CA LEU A 314 1.99 41.19 2.47
C LEU A 314 3.05 41.37 3.54
N ASN A 315 4.14 40.61 3.45
CA ASN A 315 5.31 40.83 4.28
C ASN A 315 6.17 41.95 3.71
N GLY A 316 6.76 42.76 4.58
CA GLY A 316 7.62 43.88 4.17
C GLY A 316 8.95 43.46 3.54
N ARG A 317 9.40 42.24 3.80
CA ARG A 317 10.66 41.65 3.31
C ARG A 317 10.53 40.14 3.23
N ASN A 318 11.51 39.48 2.62
CA ASN A 318 11.58 38.03 2.64
C ASN A 318 11.95 37.54 4.05
N ILE A 319 11.03 36.80 4.68
CA ILE A 319 11.19 36.24 6.04
C ILE A 319 11.47 34.73 6.02
N GLY A 320 11.75 34.17 4.84
CA GLY A 320 11.96 32.74 4.65
C GLY A 320 10.65 31.95 4.48
N ALA A 321 10.78 30.72 3.99
CA ALA A 321 9.64 29.90 3.61
C ALA A 321 8.79 29.41 4.78
N PRO A 322 9.35 28.88 5.88
CA PRO A 322 8.56 28.43 7.03
C PRO A 322 7.76 29.58 7.67
N ALA A 323 8.41 30.72 7.93
CA ALA A 323 7.74 31.87 8.53
C ALA A 323 6.67 32.46 7.61
N GLY A 324 6.94 32.55 6.30
CA GLY A 324 5.95 32.98 5.31
C GLY A 324 4.72 32.06 5.28
N ARG A 325 4.90 30.73 5.23
CA ARG A 325 3.78 29.78 5.29
C ARG A 325 2.99 29.88 6.59
N ASN A 326 3.66 30.11 7.73
CA ASN A 326 2.98 30.31 9.02
C ASN A 326 2.13 31.59 9.04
N CYS A 327 2.53 32.65 8.34
CA CYS A 327 1.68 33.84 8.19
C CYS A 327 0.37 33.52 7.45
N GLY A 328 0.43 32.67 6.42
CA GLY A 328 -0.76 32.20 5.73
C GLY A 328 -1.62 31.30 6.62
N LEU A 329 -0.99 30.40 7.37
CA LEU A 329 -1.68 29.49 8.29
C LEU A 329 -2.43 30.25 9.39
N ALA A 330 -1.88 31.35 9.89
CA ALA A 330 -2.50 32.17 10.92
C ALA A 330 -3.83 32.84 10.50
N VAL A 331 -4.11 32.91 9.20
CA VAL A 331 -5.36 33.49 8.66
C VAL A 331 -6.22 32.46 7.92
N ALA A 332 -5.84 31.18 8.00
CA ALA A 332 -6.57 30.06 7.42
C ALA A 332 -7.80 29.72 8.29
N GLU A 333 -8.91 29.44 7.62
CA GLU A 333 -10.22 29.12 8.19
C GLU A 333 -10.74 27.74 7.75
N GLY A 334 -9.98 27.04 6.89
CA GLY A 334 -10.35 25.74 6.37
C GLY A 334 -10.17 24.60 7.37
N ASP A 335 -10.99 23.57 7.22
CA ASP A 335 -10.87 22.29 7.91
C ASP A 335 -9.57 21.56 7.52
N PHE A 336 -9.10 21.82 6.30
CA PHE A 336 -7.85 21.29 5.77
C PHE A 336 -6.92 22.42 5.30
N VAL A 337 -5.62 22.17 5.36
CA VAL A 337 -4.60 23.10 4.86
C VAL A 337 -3.76 22.42 3.78
N ALA A 338 -3.68 23.04 2.61
CA ALA A 338 -2.83 22.61 1.51
C ALA A 338 -1.72 23.64 1.25
N PHE A 339 -0.48 23.29 1.58
CA PHE A 339 0.67 24.11 1.20
C PHE A 339 1.02 23.84 -0.27
N LEU A 340 1.13 24.91 -1.06
CA LEU A 340 1.41 24.83 -2.48
C LEU A 340 2.52 25.83 -2.86
N ASP A 341 3.48 25.38 -3.66
CA ASP A 341 4.55 26.25 -4.14
C ASP A 341 4.08 27.09 -5.34
N SER A 342 4.51 28.35 -5.40
CA SER A 342 4.08 29.31 -6.43
C SER A 342 4.48 28.95 -7.87
N ASP A 343 5.33 27.95 -8.04
CA ASP A 343 5.75 27.38 -9.33
C ASP A 343 5.12 26.02 -9.67
N THR A 344 4.14 25.58 -8.88
CA THR A 344 3.39 24.35 -9.14
C THR A 344 2.14 24.61 -9.98
N VAL A 345 1.90 23.76 -10.99
CA VAL A 345 0.63 23.67 -11.71
C VAL A 345 -0.11 22.42 -11.23
N VAL A 346 -1.29 22.61 -10.66
CA VAL A 346 -2.10 21.49 -10.15
C VAL A 346 -2.92 20.85 -11.26
N THR A 347 -3.20 19.54 -11.13
CA THR A 347 -3.94 18.76 -12.12
C THR A 347 -5.40 18.56 -11.70
N GLU A 348 -6.24 18.14 -12.66
CA GLU A 348 -7.59 17.69 -12.35
C GLU A 348 -7.57 16.54 -11.33
N GLY A 349 -8.40 16.62 -10.28
CA GLY A 349 -8.47 15.61 -9.23
C GLY A 349 -7.31 15.63 -8.22
N TRP A 350 -6.42 16.64 -8.27
CA TRP A 350 -5.23 16.68 -7.40
C TRP A 350 -5.60 16.68 -5.91
N LEU A 351 -6.57 17.51 -5.51
CA LEU A 351 -6.97 17.67 -4.12
C LEU A 351 -7.95 16.56 -3.70
N ASP A 352 -8.83 16.13 -4.61
CA ASP A 352 -9.76 15.02 -4.41
C ASP A 352 -9.01 13.77 -3.94
N SER A 353 -7.92 13.45 -4.64
CA SER A 353 -7.10 12.27 -4.35
C SER A 353 -6.42 12.34 -2.98
N LEU A 354 -6.05 13.55 -2.53
CA LEU A 354 -5.39 13.76 -1.24
C LEU A 354 -6.40 13.66 -0.09
N LEU A 355 -7.51 14.40 -0.17
CA LEU A 355 -8.56 14.39 0.85
C LEU A 355 -9.19 13.01 1.00
N ARG A 356 -9.34 12.27 -0.10
CA ARG A 356 -9.83 10.89 -0.11
C ARG A 356 -9.09 9.99 0.88
N TRP A 357 -7.77 10.16 1.03
CA TRP A 357 -6.99 9.37 2.00
C TRP A 357 -7.28 9.75 3.45
N MET A 358 -7.47 11.04 3.72
CA MET A 358 -7.87 11.53 5.04
C MET A 358 -9.28 11.05 5.42
N ASP A 359 -10.18 10.90 4.44
CA ASP A 359 -11.51 10.32 4.64
C ASP A 359 -11.49 8.81 4.88
N ILE A 360 -10.63 8.09 4.17
CA ILE A 360 -10.45 6.64 4.35
C ILE A 360 -9.97 6.34 5.77
N ASP A 361 -9.12 7.20 6.30
CA ASP A 361 -8.48 7.01 7.59
C ASP A 361 -8.41 8.31 8.39
N PRO A 362 -9.36 8.55 9.31
CA PRO A 362 -9.34 9.73 10.17
C PRO A 362 -8.10 9.83 11.07
N THR A 363 -7.29 8.77 11.17
CA THR A 363 -6.01 8.81 11.88
C THR A 363 -4.86 9.42 11.07
N ILE A 364 -5.04 9.63 9.76
CA ILE A 364 -4.05 10.28 8.90
C ILE A 364 -4.08 11.79 9.13
N GLY A 365 -3.01 12.32 9.73
CA GLY A 365 -2.86 13.76 9.95
C GLY A 365 -2.30 14.55 8.76
N MET A 366 -1.59 13.89 7.83
CA MET A 366 -0.95 14.56 6.69
C MET A 366 -0.88 13.63 5.47
N VAL A 367 -1.09 14.19 4.28
CA VAL A 367 -0.93 13.51 2.99
C VAL A 367 -0.12 14.39 2.05
N GLY A 368 0.55 13.78 1.07
CA GLY A 368 1.30 14.50 0.05
C GLY A 368 1.20 13.79 -1.30
N PRO A 369 1.24 14.54 -2.42
CA PRO A 369 1.23 13.94 -3.74
C PRO A 369 2.57 13.26 -4.04
N CYS A 370 2.55 12.25 -4.93
CA CYS A 370 3.76 11.80 -5.59
C CYS A 370 4.14 12.86 -6.64
N SER A 371 5.21 13.63 -6.39
CA SER A 371 5.61 14.74 -7.25
C SER A 371 6.57 14.28 -8.34
N ASN A 372 6.58 14.96 -9.47
CA ASN A 372 7.59 14.75 -10.52
C ASN A 372 8.85 15.61 -10.31
N PHE A 373 8.82 16.57 -9.38
CA PHE A 373 9.91 17.50 -9.15
C PHE A 373 9.84 18.16 -7.76
N ALA A 374 9.90 17.36 -6.70
CA ALA A 374 10.00 17.83 -5.32
C ALA A 374 10.78 16.85 -4.44
N SER A 375 11.04 17.22 -3.18
CA SER A 375 11.57 16.29 -2.20
C SER A 375 10.57 15.15 -1.91
N GLY A 376 11.09 13.95 -1.65
CA GLY A 376 10.28 12.77 -1.35
C GLY A 376 10.16 11.79 -2.53
N GLN A 377 9.11 10.97 -2.51
CA GLN A 377 8.87 9.98 -3.55
C GLN A 377 8.50 10.67 -4.86
N GLN A 378 9.22 10.32 -5.92
CA GLN A 378 9.01 10.90 -7.24
C GLN A 378 8.41 9.93 -8.24
N ILE A 379 7.69 10.48 -9.21
CA ILE A 379 7.21 9.75 -10.39
C ILE A 379 7.96 10.22 -11.63
N GLU A 380 8.49 9.27 -12.39
CA GLU A 380 9.06 9.56 -13.70
C GLU A 380 7.95 9.89 -14.69
N VAL A 381 8.16 10.96 -15.45
CA VAL A 381 7.17 11.49 -16.40
C VAL A 381 7.82 11.73 -17.76
N ASN A 382 7.03 11.55 -18.82
CA ASN A 382 7.47 11.74 -20.20
C ASN A 382 6.65 12.79 -20.97
N TYR A 383 5.71 13.47 -20.29
CA TYR A 383 4.94 14.54 -20.90
C TYR A 383 5.81 15.77 -21.19
N ARG A 384 5.46 16.51 -22.24
CA ARG A 384 6.22 17.67 -22.74
C ARG A 384 5.46 18.98 -22.62
N ASN A 385 4.17 18.92 -22.29
CA ASN A 385 3.29 20.07 -22.18
C ASN A 385 2.18 19.80 -21.14
N LEU A 386 1.42 20.84 -20.78
CA LEU A 386 0.37 20.74 -19.76
C LEU A 386 -0.76 19.80 -20.16
N LYS A 387 -1.12 19.70 -21.44
CA LYS A 387 -2.18 18.80 -21.89
C LYS A 387 -1.81 17.33 -21.62
N GLU A 388 -0.60 16.94 -22.03
CA GLU A 388 -0.06 15.61 -21.76
C GLU A 388 0.09 15.35 -20.26
N MET A 389 0.43 16.36 -19.46
CA MET A 389 0.46 16.26 -17.99
C MET A 389 -0.93 15.92 -17.43
N HIS A 390 -2.00 16.58 -17.89
CA HIS A 390 -3.37 16.25 -17.46
C HIS A 390 -3.82 14.86 -17.92
N GLU A 391 -3.48 14.43 -19.14
CA GLU A 391 -3.72 13.07 -19.62
C GLU A 391 -2.99 12.01 -18.77
N PHE A 392 -1.76 12.31 -18.37
CA PHE A 392 -0.99 11.46 -17.47
C PHE A 392 -1.66 11.40 -16.08
N ALA A 393 -1.97 12.55 -15.49
CA ALA A 393 -2.53 12.65 -14.15
C ALA A 393 -3.88 11.94 -13.99
N ARG A 394 -4.75 11.97 -15.02
CA ARG A 394 -6.05 11.28 -15.01
C ARG A 394 -5.95 9.76 -14.79
N LYS A 395 -4.80 9.14 -15.05
CA LYS A 395 -4.58 7.71 -14.76
C LYS A 395 -4.36 7.43 -13.27
N TRP A 396 -4.03 8.46 -12.49
CA TRP A 396 -3.64 8.36 -11.09
C TRP A 396 -4.62 9.07 -10.14
N CYS A 397 -5.28 10.12 -10.62
CA CYS A 397 -6.15 11.00 -9.81
C CYS A 397 -7.65 10.77 -9.99
N ALA A 398 -8.05 9.74 -10.76
CA ALA A 398 -9.47 9.43 -11.00
C ALA A 398 -10.17 8.78 -9.79
#